data_AF-A0A7L3B4Y9-F1
#
_entry.id   AF-A0A7L3B4Y9-F1
#
_cell.length_a   1.000
_cell.length_b   1.000
_cell.length_c   1.000
_cell.angle_alpha   90.00
_cell.angle_beta   90.00
_cell.angle_gamma   90.00
#
_symmetry.space_group_name_H-M   'P 1'
#
loop_
_entity.id
_entity.type
_entity.pdbx_description
1 polymer ?
#
loop_
_entity_poly.entity_id
_entity_poly.type
_entity_poly.pdbx_seq_one_letter_code
_entity_poly.pdbx_strand_id
1 'polypeptide(L)' 'PQTLITLCHYAASRDSRFFPAPDTFRPERWLCRDTARHPFASLPFGAGTRSCVGRRVAELELHLALAQV' A
#
# COMPACT_ATOMS: atom_id res chain seq x y z
N PRO A 1 -26.07 -16.00 -3.75
CA PRO A 1 -25.31 -14.96 -4.48
C PRO A 1 -23.83 -15.37 -4.64
N GLN A 2 -23.34 -15.51 -5.88
CA GLN A 2 -21.97 -15.93 -6.23
C GLN A 2 -21.17 -14.78 -6.90
N THR A 3 -21.47 -13.53 -6.55
CA THR A 3 -20.79 -12.38 -7.16
C THR A 3 -19.36 -12.25 -6.63
N LEU A 4 -18.38 -12.37 -7.51
CA LEU A 4 -16.98 -12.13 -7.20
C LEU A 4 -16.71 -10.63 -7.10
N ILE A 5 -16.09 -10.20 -6.00
CA ILE A 5 -15.63 -8.83 -5.80
C ILE A 5 -14.10 -8.85 -5.82
N THR A 6 -13.50 -7.95 -6.59
CA THR A 6 -12.05 -7.83 -6.70
C THR A 6 -11.60 -6.42 -6.36
N LEU A 7 -10.55 -6.32 -5.56
CA LEU A 7 -9.89 -5.05 -5.25
C LEU A 7 -8.73 -4.83 -6.21
N CYS A 8 -8.86 -3.84 -7.09
CA CYS A 8 -7.77 -3.48 -8.00
C CYS A 8 -6.79 -2.54 -7.29
N HIS A 9 -5.80 -3.10 -6.60
CA HIS A 9 -4.79 -2.31 -5.88
C HIS A 9 -4.02 -1.36 -6.80
N TYR A 10 -3.68 -1.80 -8.02
CA TYR A 10 -2.96 -0.97 -8.99
C TYR A 10 -3.73 0.30 -9.36
N ALA A 11 -5.03 0.18 -9.65
CA ALA A 11 -5.86 1.35 -9.95
C ALA A 11 -6.03 2.26 -8.72
N ALA A 12 -6.32 1.68 -7.55
CA ALA A 12 -6.54 2.46 -6.32
C ALA A 12 -5.30 3.23 -5.88
N SER A 13 -4.11 2.62 -5.96
CA SER A 13 -2.84 3.25 -5.57
C SER A 13 -2.38 4.35 -6.53
N ARG A 14 -2.96 4.40 -7.73
CA ARG A 14 -2.65 5.39 -8.78
C ARG A 14 -3.75 6.43 -8.99
N ASP A 15 -4.80 6.38 -8.17
CA ASP A 15 -5.89 7.33 -8.24
C ASP A 15 -5.46 8.67 -7.62
N SER A 16 -5.48 9.73 -8.42
CA SER A 16 -5.09 11.08 -8.00
C SER A 16 -5.99 11.66 -6.91
N ARG A 17 -7.20 11.13 -6.71
CA ARG A 17 -8.10 11.49 -5.60
C ARG A 17 -7.54 11.09 -4.24
N PHE A 18 -6.75 10.01 -4.18
CA PHE A 18 -6.13 9.52 -2.95
C PHE A 18 -4.62 9.79 -2.89
N PHE A 19 -3.97 9.88 -4.05
CA PHE A 19 -2.53 10.05 -4.18
C PHE A 19 -2.22 11.17 -5.19
N PRO A 20 -2.08 12.43 -4.74
CA PRO A 20 -1.61 13.52 -5.61
C PRO A 20 -0.28 13.16 -6.26
N ALA A 21 -0.13 13.48 -7.55
CA ALA A 21 0.99 13.06 -8.39
C ALA A 21 1.32 11.55 -8.22
N PRO A 22 0.40 10.64 -8.63
CA PRO A 22 0.52 9.21 -8.36
C PRO A 22 1.67 8.54 -9.13
N ASP A 23 2.08 9.13 -10.25
CA ASP A 23 3.19 8.67 -11.10
C ASP A 23 4.57 9.10 -10.60
N THR A 24 4.63 9.98 -9.61
CA THR A 24 5.88 10.51 -9.09
C THR A 24 6.29 9.74 -7.83
N PHE A 25 7.51 9.20 -7.85
CA PHE A 25 8.13 8.59 -6.67
C PHE A 25 8.38 9.66 -5.60
N ARG A 26 7.57 9.63 -4.54
CA ARG A 26 7.56 10.62 -3.45
C ARG A 26 7.46 9.92 -2.10
N PRO A 27 8.56 9.40 -1.52
CA PRO A 27 8.56 8.68 -0.23
C PRO A 27 8.00 9.51 0.92
N GLU A 28 8.22 10.83 0.90
CA GLU A 28 7.81 11.78 1.93
C GLU A 28 6.30 11.79 2.17
N ARG A 29 5.48 11.35 1.20
CA ARG A 29 4.02 11.21 1.36
C ARG A 29 3.61 10.23 2.46
N TRP A 30 4.51 9.35 2.89
CA TRP A 30 4.28 8.36 3.94
C TRP A 30 4.78 8.80 5.32
N LEU A 31 5.50 9.92 5.40
CA LEU A 31 6.05 10.45 6.66
C LEU A 31 5.02 11.28 7.45
N CYS A 32 4.03 11.84 6.76
CA CYS A 32 3.06 12.75 7.36
C CYS A 32 1.83 11.98 7.89
N ARG A 33 1.55 12.07 9.20
CA ARG A 33 0.36 11.45 9.83
C ARG A 33 -0.96 12.11 9.42
N ASP A 34 -0.91 13.33 8.89
CA ASP A 34 -2.09 14.20 8.74
C ASP A 34 -2.72 14.19 7.33
N THR A 35 -2.37 13.21 6.51
CA THR A 35 -2.93 13.13 5.17
C THR A 35 -4.22 12.32 5.23
N ALA A 36 -5.33 12.96 4.85
CA ALA A 36 -6.70 12.42 4.72
C ALA A 36 -6.82 11.28 3.69
N ARG A 37 -5.94 10.27 3.79
CA ARG A 37 -5.81 9.16 2.85
C ARG A 37 -6.72 8.05 3.34
N HIS A 38 -7.57 7.60 2.44
CA HIS A 38 -8.48 6.52 2.76
C HIS A 38 -7.68 5.25 3.17
N PRO A 39 -8.00 4.61 4.30
CA PRO A 39 -7.19 3.51 4.86
C PRO A 39 -7.06 2.30 3.93
N PHE A 40 -7.95 2.18 2.93
CA PHE A 40 -7.94 1.12 1.92
C PHE A 40 -7.44 1.57 0.54
N ALA A 41 -6.92 2.80 0.40
CA ALA A 41 -6.41 3.30 -0.88
C ALA A 41 -5.07 2.66 -1.27
N SER A 42 -4.28 2.17 -0.30
CA SER A 42 -3.07 1.38 -0.54
C SER A 42 -3.11 0.11 0.28
N LEU A 43 -3.15 -1.04 -0.39
CA LEU A 43 -3.23 -2.38 0.21
C LEU A 43 -2.22 -3.35 -0.44
N PRO A 44 -0.91 -3.05 -0.43
CA PRO A 44 0.10 -3.87 -1.10
C PRO A 44 0.17 -5.30 -0.55
N PHE A 45 -0.23 -5.50 0.70
CA PHE A 45 -0.30 -6.80 1.37
C PHE A 45 -1.74 -7.24 1.70
N GLY A 46 -2.75 -6.60 1.12
CA GLY A 46 -4.15 -6.82 1.49
C GLY A 46 -4.50 -6.34 2.90
N ALA A 47 -5.70 -6.68 3.37
CA ALA A 47 -6.22 -6.34 4.69
C ALA A 47 -7.01 -7.51 5.31
N GLY A 48 -7.11 -7.53 6.64
CA GLY A 48 -7.89 -8.52 7.39
C GLY A 48 -7.23 -9.90 7.47
N THR A 49 -8.04 -10.91 7.79
CA THR A 49 -7.60 -12.29 8.08
C THR A 49 -7.02 -13.03 6.87
N ARG A 50 -7.24 -12.52 5.66
CA ARG A 50 -6.70 -13.06 4.39
C ARG A 50 -5.64 -12.15 3.76
N SER A 51 -5.07 -11.24 4.55
CA SER A 51 -3.90 -10.47 4.12
C SER A 51 -2.68 -11.38 3.95
N CYS A 52 -1.62 -10.85 3.32
CA CYS A 52 -0.38 -11.58 3.09
C CYS A 52 0.22 -12.09 4.41
N VAL A 53 0.29 -13.42 4.56
CA VAL A 53 0.89 -14.07 5.73
C VAL A 53 2.36 -13.69 5.93
N GLY A 54 3.08 -13.45 4.82
CA GLY A 54 4.49 -13.08 4.82
C GLY A 54 4.77 -11.59 5.01
N ARG A 55 3.75 -10.75 5.23
CA ARG A 55 3.91 -9.28 5.28
C ARG A 55 5.07 -8.84 6.18
N ARG A 56 5.14 -9.37 7.40
CA ARG A 56 6.17 -8.98 8.38
C ARG A 56 7.57 -9.42 7.96
N VAL A 57 7.68 -10.62 7.38
CA VAL A 57 8.96 -11.13 6.87
C VAL A 57 9.44 -10.25 5.71
N ALA A 58 8.56 -9.98 4.73
CA ALA A 58 8.88 -9.14 3.59
C ALA A 58 9.25 -7.69 3.98
N GLU A 59 8.51 -7.08 4.91
CA GLU A 59 8.84 -5.75 5.45
C GLU A 59 10.23 -5.75 6.11
N LEU A 60 10.52 -6.74 6.95
CA LEU A 60 11.81 -6.85 7.65
C LEU A 60 12.97 -7.08 6.68
N GLU A 61 12.83 -8.01 5.74
CA GLU A 61 13.87 -8.27 4.74
C GLU A 61 14.16 -7.04 3.88
N LEU A 62 13.11 -6.32 3.45
CA LEU A 62 13.29 -5.08 2.67
C LEU A 62 14.01 -4.00 3.50
N HIS A 63 13.64 -3.83 4.77
CA HIS A 63 14.31 -2.87 5.65
C HIS A 63 15.77 -3.23 5.91
N LEU A 64 16.07 -4.51 6.16
CA LEU A 64 17.44 -4.98 6.37
C LEU A 64 18.29 -4.79 5.10
N ALA A 65 17.76 -5.18 3.94
CA ALA A 65 18.45 -5.00 2.67
C ALA A 65 18.77 -3.54 2.39
N LEU A 66 17.82 -2.62 2.62
CA LEU A 66 18.03 -1.18 2.42
C LEU A 66 19.01 -0.56 3.44
N ALA A 67 19.08 -1.09 4.66
CA ALA A 67 19.98 -0.57 5.69
C ALA A 67 21.44 -1.05 5.54
N GLN A 68 21.67 -2.10 4.76
CA GLN A 68 22.99 -2.68 4.51
C GLN A 68 23.69 -2.13 3.26
N VAL A 69 23.01 -1.29 2.49
CA VAL A 69 23.55 -0.60 1.30
C VAL A 69 24.24 0.70 1.69
#